data_AF-A0A735RMR9-F1
#
_entry.id   AF-A0A735RMR9-F1
#
_cell.length_a   1.000
_cell.length_b   1.000
_cell.length_c   1.000
_cell.angle_alpha   90.00
_cell.angle_beta   90.00
_cell.angle_gamma   90.00
#
_symmetry.space_group_name_H-M   'P 1'
#
loop_
_entity.id
_entity.type
_entity.pdbx_description
1 polymer ?
#
loop_
_entity_poly.entity_id
_entity_poly.type
_entity_poly.pdbx_seq_one_letter_code
_entity_poly.pdbx_strand_id
1 'polypeptide(L)'
;IPWGDSRQVSYSVQKDNRGGLQQTVNYSDFHNPDTTWNISAGHNRYDTGSNSSFSGSVQSRLPWGQAAADATLQPGQYRSLGLSWYGSVTATAHGAAFSQSMAGNEPRMMIDTGDVAGVPVNGNSGVTNRFGVGVVSAGSSYRRSDISVDVASLPEDVDVSSSVISQVLTEGAVGYRKIDASQGEQVLGHIRLADGASPPFGSLVVSGKTGRTAGMVGDDGLAYLTGLSGEDRRTLNVSWDGRVQCRLTLPETVTLSRGPLLLPCR
;
A
#
# COMPACT_ATOMS: atom_id res chain seq x y z
N ILE A 1 31.35 12.30 7.66
CA ILE A 1 31.49 11.35 8.78
C ILE A 1 30.17 10.61 8.89
N PRO A 2 30.10 9.33 8.47
CA PRO A 2 28.92 8.51 8.69
C PRO A 2 28.68 8.36 10.20
N TRP A 3 27.43 8.48 10.63
CA TRP A 3 27.03 8.29 12.02
C TRP A 3 26.05 7.12 12.09
N GLY A 4 26.58 5.92 12.27
CA GLY A 4 25.81 4.69 12.08
C GLY A 4 25.53 4.41 10.59
N ASP A 5 24.53 3.58 10.31
CA ASP A 5 24.33 3.01 8.98
C ASP A 5 23.48 3.86 8.05
N SER A 6 22.76 4.85 8.59
CA SER A 6 21.73 5.60 7.85
C SER A 6 21.77 7.11 8.08
N ARG A 7 22.79 7.64 8.76
CA ARG A 7 22.94 9.08 9.02
C ARG A 7 24.34 9.53 8.65
N GLN A 8 24.47 10.76 8.17
CA GLN A 8 25.77 11.35 7.90
C GLN A 8 25.83 12.80 8.38
N VAL A 9 26.99 13.14 8.93
CA VAL A 9 27.37 14.51 9.27
C VAL A 9 28.52 14.91 8.35
N SER A 10 28.36 16.02 7.63
CA SER A 10 29.43 16.61 6.84
C SER A 10 29.72 18.03 7.33
N TYR A 11 31.00 18.37 7.34
CA TYR A 11 31.49 19.71 7.62
C TYR A 11 32.40 20.13 6.48
N SER A 12 32.09 21.25 5.85
CA SER A 12 32.82 21.78 4.72
C SER A 12 33.26 23.21 5.00
N VAL A 13 34.53 23.49 4.73
CA VAL A 13 35.11 24.83 4.78
C VAL A 13 35.60 25.19 3.41
N GLN A 14 35.11 26.30 2.87
CA GLN A 14 35.53 26.84 1.58
C GLN A 14 36.08 28.24 1.79
N LYS A 15 37.25 28.51 1.21
CA LYS A 15 37.89 29.83 1.23
C LYS A 15 38.05 30.30 -0.20
N ASP A 16 37.57 31.50 -0.51
CA ASP A 16 37.75 32.10 -1.83
C ASP A 16 39.04 32.94 -1.90
N ASN A 17 39.47 33.27 -3.13
CA ASN A 17 40.66 34.09 -3.38
C ASN A 17 40.47 35.58 -3.03
N ARG A 18 39.26 35.99 -2.66
CA ARG A 18 38.88 37.35 -2.24
C ARG A 18 38.73 37.46 -0.71
N GLY A 19 39.17 36.45 0.05
CA GLY A 19 39.15 36.45 1.51
C GLY A 19 37.86 35.95 2.16
N GLY A 20 36.86 35.57 1.36
CA GLY A 20 35.61 34.99 1.83
C GLY A 20 35.82 33.60 2.43
N LEU A 21 35.26 33.36 3.62
CA LEU A 21 35.27 32.08 4.32
C LEU A 21 33.84 31.60 4.52
N GLN A 22 33.51 30.45 3.96
CA GLN A 22 32.24 29.76 4.12
C GLN A 22 32.45 28.48 4.93
N GLN A 23 31.68 28.33 6.01
CA GLN A 23 31.67 27.14 6.84
C GLN A 23 30.25 26.58 6.86
N THR A 24 30.07 25.32 6.46
CA THR A 24 28.75 24.67 6.44
C THR A 24 28.82 23.34 7.15
N VAL A 25 27.88 23.13 8.08
CA VAL A 25 27.59 21.84 8.71
C VAL A 25 26.31 21.31 8.09
N ASN A 26 26.31 20.08 7.62
CA ASN A 26 25.14 19.41 7.10
C ASN A 26 24.92 18.09 7.83
N TYR A 27 23.67 17.84 8.20
CA TYR A 27 23.17 16.60 8.77
C TYR A 27 22.14 16.03 7.81
N SER A 28 22.24 14.76 7.46
CA SER A 28 21.20 14.08 6.68
C SER A 28 20.96 12.67 7.18
N ASP A 29 19.70 12.26 7.10
CA ASP A 29 19.20 10.96 7.55
C ASP A 29 18.47 10.27 6.37
N PHE A 30 18.79 9.00 6.19
CA PHE A 30 18.30 8.10 5.15
C PHE A 30 17.79 6.77 5.77
N HIS A 31 17.37 6.77 7.04
CA HIS A 31 16.92 5.57 7.74
C HIS A 31 15.68 4.94 7.10
N ASN A 32 14.79 5.78 6.57
CA ASN A 32 13.67 5.34 5.75
C ASN A 32 14.08 5.44 4.26
N PRO A 33 14.09 4.33 3.49
CA PRO A 33 14.45 4.36 2.07
C PRO A 33 13.50 5.20 1.20
N ASP A 34 12.28 5.45 1.68
CA ASP A 34 11.30 6.28 0.99
C ASP A 34 11.27 7.73 1.49
N THR A 35 11.88 8.05 2.62
CA THR A 35 11.88 9.42 3.15
C THR A 35 13.27 9.84 3.60
N THR A 36 13.81 10.84 2.92
CA THR A 36 15.12 11.41 3.19
C THR A 36 14.97 12.85 3.64
N TRP A 37 15.79 13.26 4.60
CA TRP A 37 15.79 14.64 5.05
C TRP A 37 17.18 15.11 5.42
N ASN A 38 17.42 16.40 5.27
CA ASN A 38 18.67 17.04 5.58
C ASN A 38 18.44 18.42 6.18
N ILE A 39 19.35 18.82 7.06
CA ILE A 39 19.40 20.13 7.66
C ILE A 39 20.84 20.62 7.53
N SER A 40 21.01 21.87 7.10
CA SER A 40 22.31 22.50 7.02
C SER A 40 22.32 23.87 7.70
N ALA A 41 23.43 24.16 8.37
CA ALA A 41 23.71 25.45 8.97
C ALA A 41 25.03 25.95 8.39
N GLY A 42 25.02 27.18 7.89
CA GLY A 42 26.15 27.82 7.23
C GLY A 42 26.49 29.16 7.87
N HIS A 43 27.77 29.51 7.88
CA HIS A 43 28.25 30.83 8.21
C HIS A 43 29.24 31.29 7.13
N ASN A 44 28.90 32.38 6.47
CA ASN A 44 29.71 32.99 5.42
C ASN A 44 30.25 34.32 5.94
N ARG A 45 31.56 34.50 5.85
CA ARG A 45 32.25 35.73 6.23
C ARG A 45 32.94 36.30 5.00
N TYR A 46 32.62 37.54 4.66
CA TYR A 46 33.23 38.32 3.58
C TYR A 46 33.86 39.59 4.19
N ASP A 47 34.69 40.30 3.41
CA ASP A 47 35.27 41.57 3.86
C ASP A 47 34.21 42.65 4.17
N THR A 48 33.03 42.55 3.56
CA THR A 48 31.92 43.50 3.70
C THR A 48 30.88 43.12 4.75
N GLY A 49 31.00 41.94 5.39
CA GLY A 49 30.04 41.47 6.40
C GLY A 49 30.02 39.96 6.57
N SER A 50 29.18 39.47 7.49
CA SER A 50 28.95 38.04 7.68
C SER A 50 27.46 37.71 7.66
N ASN A 51 27.14 36.56 7.10
CA ASN A 51 25.78 36.04 7.03
C ASN A 51 25.75 34.63 7.60
N SER A 52 24.75 34.34 8.42
CA SER A 52 24.37 32.97 8.75
C SER A 52 23.27 32.50 7.80
N SER A 53 23.24 31.21 7.51
CA SER A 53 22.16 30.58 6.75
C SER A 53 21.76 29.29 7.44
N PHE A 54 20.47 29.02 7.49
CA PHE A 54 19.91 27.76 7.94
C PHE A 54 19.00 27.24 6.84
N SER A 55 19.17 25.99 6.42
CA SER A 55 18.24 25.37 5.49
C SER A 55 17.92 23.95 5.92
N GLY A 56 16.75 23.48 5.51
CA GLY A 56 16.35 22.10 5.69
C GLY A 56 15.48 21.67 4.52
N SER A 57 15.59 20.41 4.15
CA SER A 57 14.73 19.80 3.14
C SER A 57 14.35 18.40 3.54
N VAL A 58 13.16 17.99 3.13
CA VAL A 58 12.63 16.64 3.26
C VAL A 58 12.02 16.23 1.93
N GLN A 59 12.30 15.01 1.49
CA GLN A 59 11.72 14.40 0.31
C GLN A 59 11.16 13.03 0.70
N SER A 60 9.95 12.75 0.24
CA SER A 60 9.29 11.47 0.47
C SER A 60 8.73 10.90 -0.84
N ARG A 61 9.02 9.63 -1.10
CA ARG A 61 8.45 8.84 -2.18
C ARG A 61 7.20 8.14 -1.65
N LEU A 62 6.04 8.56 -2.12
CA LEU A 62 4.76 7.98 -1.77
C LEU A 62 4.25 7.12 -2.93
N PRO A 63 3.35 6.16 -2.68
CA PRO A 63 2.75 5.35 -3.75
C PRO A 63 1.97 6.20 -4.79
N TRP A 64 1.52 7.38 -4.39
CA TRP A 64 0.76 8.32 -5.21
C TRP A 64 1.60 9.51 -5.73
N GLY A 65 2.93 9.48 -5.59
CA GLY A 65 3.81 10.55 -6.09
C GLY A 65 4.98 10.85 -5.15
N GLN A 66 5.84 11.79 -5.53
CA GLN A 66 6.95 12.26 -4.70
C GLN A 66 6.62 13.65 -4.18
N ALA A 67 6.74 13.85 -2.87
CA ALA A 67 6.55 15.15 -2.23
C ALA A 67 7.88 15.62 -1.66
N ALA A 68 8.20 16.90 -1.82
CA ALA A 68 9.35 17.51 -1.16
C ALA A 68 9.00 18.88 -0.59
N ALA A 69 9.64 19.20 0.52
CA ALA A 69 9.53 20.49 1.18
C ALA A 69 10.93 20.97 1.55
N ASP A 70 11.20 22.24 1.31
CA ASP A 70 12.46 22.89 1.66
C ASP A 70 12.19 24.24 2.32
N ALA A 71 13.02 24.60 3.29
CA ALA A 71 12.96 25.88 3.96
C ALA A 71 14.37 26.43 4.08
N THR A 72 14.56 27.69 3.71
CA THR A 72 15.84 28.39 3.85
C THR A 72 15.62 29.72 4.56
N LEU A 73 16.48 30.01 5.54
CA LEU A 73 16.48 31.22 6.34
C LEU A 73 17.89 31.82 6.29
N GLN A 74 18.00 33.02 5.74
CA GLN A 74 19.21 33.83 5.79
C GLN A 74 18.88 35.17 6.47
N PRO A 75 19.15 35.30 7.78
CA PRO A 75 18.82 36.51 8.54
C PRO A 75 19.40 37.76 7.88
N GLY A 76 18.56 38.80 7.72
CA GLY A 76 18.95 40.05 7.09
C GLY A 76 18.97 40.03 5.55
N GLN A 77 18.69 38.90 4.90
CA GLN A 77 18.59 38.81 3.44
C GLN A 77 17.25 38.28 2.95
N TYR A 78 16.94 37.01 3.18
CA TYR A 78 15.69 36.40 2.71
C TYR A 78 15.29 35.16 3.49
N ARG A 79 14.01 34.79 3.35
CA ARG A 79 13.42 33.55 3.85
C ARG A 79 12.60 32.93 2.73
N SER A 80 12.83 31.66 2.44
CA SER A 80 12.06 30.89 1.46
C SER A 80 11.47 29.63 2.07
N LEU A 81 10.33 29.24 1.55
CA LEU A 81 9.66 27.97 1.80
C LEU A 81 9.23 27.42 0.44
N GLY A 82 9.77 26.27 0.05
CA GLY A 82 9.41 25.54 -1.14
C GLY A 82 8.58 24.31 -0.78
N LEU A 83 7.53 24.06 -1.54
CA LEU A 83 6.74 22.83 -1.52
C LEU A 83 6.62 22.36 -2.96
N SER A 84 6.91 21.08 -3.19
CA SER A 84 6.78 20.48 -4.51
C SER A 84 6.16 19.10 -4.41
N TRP A 85 5.37 18.76 -5.41
CA TRP A 85 4.81 17.43 -5.59
C TRP A 85 4.95 17.05 -7.05
N TYR A 86 5.42 15.84 -7.30
CA TYR A 86 5.70 15.31 -8.62
C TYR A 86 5.15 13.89 -8.74
N GLY A 87 4.29 13.67 -9.72
CA GLY A 87 3.62 12.39 -9.90
C GLY A 87 2.91 12.32 -11.24
N SER A 88 2.07 11.31 -11.40
CA SER A 88 1.24 11.12 -12.58
C SER A 88 -0.21 10.89 -12.19
N VAL A 89 -1.12 11.28 -13.05
CA VAL A 89 -2.56 11.05 -12.90
C VAL A 89 -3.04 10.27 -14.11
N THR A 90 -3.78 9.20 -13.86
CA THR A 90 -4.44 8.43 -14.91
C THR A 90 -5.93 8.38 -14.63
N ALA A 91 -6.74 8.75 -15.61
CA ALA A 91 -8.19 8.70 -15.57
C ALA A 91 -8.70 7.83 -16.73
N THR A 92 -9.60 6.90 -16.43
CA THR A 92 -10.25 6.01 -17.39
C THR A 92 -11.75 5.94 -17.08
N ALA A 93 -12.52 5.18 -17.88
CA ALA A 93 -13.92 4.88 -17.59
C ALA A 93 -14.13 4.11 -16.28
N HIS A 94 -13.08 3.47 -15.75
CA HIS A 94 -13.13 2.69 -14.50
C HIS A 94 -12.71 3.50 -13.26
N GLY A 95 -12.32 4.77 -13.43
CA GLY A 95 -11.95 5.65 -12.32
C GLY A 95 -10.66 6.42 -12.58
N ALA A 96 -10.16 7.10 -11.55
CA ALA A 96 -8.94 7.88 -11.61
C ALA A 96 -8.06 7.64 -10.37
N ALA A 97 -6.76 7.56 -10.57
CA ALA A 97 -5.79 7.41 -9.49
C ALA A 97 -4.51 8.21 -9.76
N PHE A 98 -3.87 8.60 -8.68
CA PHE A 98 -2.52 9.15 -8.67
C PHE A 98 -1.52 8.00 -8.61
N SER A 99 -0.37 8.17 -9.25
CA SER A 99 0.74 7.23 -9.20
C SER A 99 2.06 7.99 -9.10
N GLN A 100 3.12 7.25 -8.78
CA GLN A 100 4.47 7.74 -9.01
C GLN A 100 4.66 8.19 -10.47
N SER A 101 5.59 9.11 -10.68
CA SER A 101 5.92 9.57 -12.03
C SER A 101 6.40 8.40 -12.88
N MET A 102 5.80 8.28 -14.05
CA MET A 102 6.13 7.25 -15.04
C MET A 102 6.99 7.89 -16.12
N ALA A 103 8.02 7.20 -16.59
CA ALA A 103 8.92 7.77 -17.58
C ALA A 103 8.29 7.68 -18.99
N GLY A 104 8.17 8.83 -19.67
CA GLY A 104 7.77 8.88 -21.07
C GLY A 104 6.44 8.18 -21.40
N ASN A 105 6.47 7.29 -22.39
CA ASN A 105 5.33 6.51 -22.87
C ASN A 105 5.31 5.07 -22.35
N GLU A 106 5.92 4.80 -21.19
CA GLU A 106 5.83 3.46 -20.59
C GLU A 106 4.37 3.07 -20.33
N PRO A 107 3.99 1.80 -20.60
CA PRO A 107 2.67 1.33 -20.29
C PRO A 107 2.40 1.35 -18.79
N ARG A 108 1.13 1.53 -18.46
CA ARG A 108 0.64 1.61 -17.08
C ARG A 108 -0.52 0.67 -16.88
N MET A 109 -0.65 0.21 -15.64
CA MET A 109 -1.72 -0.70 -15.25
C MET A 109 -2.62 -0.06 -14.21
N MET A 110 -3.90 0.02 -14.53
CA MET A 110 -4.95 0.35 -13.57
C MET A 110 -5.45 -0.93 -12.90
N ILE A 111 -5.38 -0.94 -11.58
CA ILE A 111 -5.86 -2.01 -10.71
C ILE A 111 -7.16 -1.54 -10.07
N ASP A 112 -8.20 -2.36 -10.16
CA ASP A 112 -9.50 -2.16 -9.52
C ASP A 112 -9.72 -3.28 -8.49
N THR A 113 -9.83 -2.94 -7.22
CA THR A 113 -10.13 -3.86 -6.12
C THR A 113 -11.59 -3.77 -5.66
N GLY A 114 -12.48 -3.28 -6.53
CA GLY A 114 -13.85 -2.95 -6.18
C GLY A 114 -13.88 -1.78 -5.19
N ASP A 115 -14.67 -1.90 -4.14
CA ASP A 115 -14.78 -0.85 -3.11
C ASP A 115 -13.69 -0.95 -2.02
N VAL A 116 -12.71 -1.84 -2.17
CA VAL A 116 -11.66 -2.08 -1.16
C VAL A 116 -10.49 -1.13 -1.38
N ALA A 117 -10.29 -0.21 -0.45
CA ALA A 117 -9.20 0.76 -0.46
C ALA A 117 -7.92 0.22 0.22
N GLY A 118 -6.79 0.87 -0.03
CA GLY A 118 -5.56 0.63 0.74
C GLY A 118 -4.82 -0.65 0.36
N VAL A 119 -5.10 -1.25 -0.79
CA VAL A 119 -4.42 -2.47 -1.27
C VAL A 119 -3.07 -2.07 -1.89
N PRO A 120 -1.92 -2.46 -1.30
CA PRO A 120 -0.60 -2.18 -1.83
C PRO A 120 -0.28 -3.12 -3.01
N VAL A 121 0.36 -2.56 -4.03
CA VAL A 121 0.69 -3.27 -5.27
C VAL A 121 2.14 -3.00 -5.66
N ASN A 122 2.81 -4.05 -6.11
CA ASN A 122 4.14 -4.05 -6.72
C ASN A 122 5.21 -3.43 -5.80
N GLY A 123 5.40 -4.01 -4.63
CA GLY A 123 6.38 -3.55 -3.65
C GLY A 123 6.05 -2.16 -3.08
N ASN A 124 4.77 -1.90 -2.83
CA ASN A 124 4.22 -0.64 -2.33
C ASN A 124 4.48 0.56 -3.27
N SER A 125 4.76 0.31 -4.55
CA SER A 125 4.93 1.37 -5.57
C SER A 125 3.61 2.01 -6.00
N GLY A 126 2.48 1.35 -5.71
CA GLY A 126 1.14 1.91 -5.80
C GLY A 126 0.23 1.39 -4.69
N VAL A 127 -0.83 2.13 -4.38
CA VAL A 127 -1.86 1.75 -3.43
C VAL A 127 -3.23 2.12 -3.99
N THR A 128 -4.23 1.26 -3.78
CA THR A 128 -5.60 1.59 -4.21
C THR A 128 -6.18 2.72 -3.36
N ASN A 129 -6.85 3.67 -4.02
CA ASN A 129 -7.46 4.82 -3.38
C ASN A 129 -8.79 4.44 -2.70
N ARG A 130 -9.52 5.44 -2.18
CA ARG A 130 -10.82 5.24 -1.50
C ARG A 130 -11.91 4.56 -2.35
N PHE A 131 -11.73 4.53 -3.67
CA PHE A 131 -12.64 3.90 -4.62
C PHE A 131 -12.11 2.53 -5.09
N GLY A 132 -11.08 2.00 -4.42
CA GLY A 132 -10.39 0.77 -4.79
C GLY A 132 -9.63 0.81 -6.11
N VAL A 133 -9.33 2.00 -6.64
CA VAL A 133 -8.56 2.14 -7.89
C VAL A 133 -7.12 2.57 -7.58
N GLY A 134 -6.15 1.86 -8.16
CA GLY A 134 -4.72 2.16 -8.08
C GLY A 134 -4.06 2.11 -9.46
N VAL A 135 -2.95 2.82 -9.65
CA VAL A 135 -2.21 2.82 -10.91
C VAL A 135 -0.72 2.59 -10.64
N VAL A 136 -0.13 1.64 -11.35
CA VAL A 136 1.29 1.27 -11.23
C VAL A 136 1.95 1.18 -12.61
N SER A 137 3.29 1.27 -12.63
CA SER A 137 4.05 1.00 -13.85
C SER A 137 3.90 -0.45 -14.25
N ALA A 138 3.61 -0.67 -15.53
CA ALA A 138 3.67 -1.98 -16.13
C ALA A 138 5.07 -2.26 -16.71
N GLY A 139 6.09 -1.49 -16.35
CA GLY A 139 7.45 -1.70 -16.85
C GLY A 139 7.58 -1.42 -18.35
N SER A 140 8.42 -2.20 -19.03
CA SER A 140 8.78 -1.93 -20.43
C SER A 140 7.71 -2.37 -21.43
N SER A 141 7.49 -1.55 -22.46
CA SER A 141 6.64 -1.86 -23.60
C SER A 141 7.02 -3.19 -24.27
N TYR A 142 6.00 -3.93 -24.74
CA TYR A 142 6.13 -5.20 -25.45
C TYR A 142 6.83 -6.32 -24.65
N ARG A 143 6.95 -6.14 -23.33
CA ARG A 143 7.42 -7.18 -22.41
C ARG A 143 6.31 -7.63 -21.50
N ARG A 144 6.45 -8.85 -20.99
CA ARG A 144 5.58 -9.36 -19.94
C ARG A 144 5.86 -8.61 -18.65
N SER A 145 4.80 -8.18 -18.02
CA SER A 145 4.81 -7.42 -16.78
C SER A 145 4.02 -8.20 -15.75
N ASP A 146 4.70 -8.62 -14.69
CA ASP A 146 4.09 -9.31 -13.56
C ASP A 146 3.90 -8.27 -12.45
N ILE A 147 2.64 -7.92 -12.17
CA ILE A 147 2.24 -6.97 -11.14
C ILE A 147 1.58 -7.77 -10.03
N SER A 148 2.12 -7.69 -8.82
CA SER A 148 1.59 -8.43 -7.67
C SER A 148 0.98 -7.53 -6.61
N VAL A 149 -0.05 -8.02 -5.93
CA VAL A 149 -0.54 -7.44 -4.69
C VAL A 149 0.39 -7.85 -3.55
N ASP A 150 0.80 -6.91 -2.72
CA ASP A 150 1.72 -7.17 -1.61
C ASP A 150 0.92 -7.73 -0.42
N VAL A 151 0.63 -9.04 -0.47
CA VAL A 151 -0.20 -9.74 0.53
C VAL A 151 0.32 -9.57 1.97
N ALA A 152 1.64 -9.44 2.14
CA ALA A 152 2.28 -9.23 3.44
C ALA A 152 2.04 -7.84 4.05
N SER A 153 1.53 -6.89 3.28
CA SER A 153 1.25 -5.52 3.70
C SER A 153 -0.22 -5.14 3.55
N LEU A 154 -1.10 -6.14 3.37
CA LEU A 154 -2.54 -5.91 3.36
C LEU A 154 -3.03 -5.45 4.74
N PRO A 155 -4.07 -4.59 4.78
CA PRO A 155 -4.82 -4.36 6.00
C PRO A 155 -5.34 -5.68 6.60
N GLU A 156 -5.43 -5.77 7.94
CA GLU A 156 -5.85 -7.00 8.63
C GLU A 156 -7.25 -7.49 8.24
N ASP A 157 -8.12 -6.58 7.79
CA ASP A 157 -9.49 -6.85 7.36
C ASP A 157 -9.60 -7.03 5.85
N VAL A 158 -8.51 -7.20 5.10
CA VAL A 158 -8.54 -7.34 3.63
C VAL A 158 -7.96 -8.67 3.19
N ASP A 159 -8.68 -9.36 2.31
CA ASP A 159 -8.24 -10.59 1.65
C ASP A 159 -8.35 -10.45 0.13
N VAL A 160 -7.44 -11.09 -0.61
CA VAL A 160 -7.34 -10.98 -2.07
C VAL A 160 -7.20 -12.36 -2.70
N SER A 161 -8.08 -12.69 -3.65
CA SER A 161 -8.09 -14.02 -4.29
C SER A 161 -7.03 -14.20 -5.37
N SER A 162 -6.63 -13.12 -6.05
CA SER A 162 -5.62 -13.13 -7.11
C SER A 162 -4.55 -12.09 -6.80
N SER A 163 -3.37 -12.59 -6.44
CA SER A 163 -2.25 -11.73 -6.04
C SER A 163 -1.29 -11.40 -7.17
N VAL A 164 -1.42 -11.98 -8.36
CA VAL A 164 -0.49 -11.76 -9.48
C VAL A 164 -1.24 -11.54 -10.80
N ILE A 165 -0.87 -10.48 -11.49
CA ILE A 165 -1.39 -10.08 -12.79
C ILE A 165 -0.24 -10.11 -13.78
N SER A 166 -0.38 -10.90 -14.84
CA SER A 166 0.62 -11.01 -15.91
C SER A 166 0.03 -10.54 -17.22
N GLN A 167 0.56 -9.45 -17.79
CA GLN A 167 0.10 -8.94 -19.09
C GLN A 167 1.26 -8.37 -19.92
N VAL A 168 1.10 -8.35 -21.24
CA VAL A 168 1.99 -7.63 -22.17
C VAL A 168 1.25 -6.40 -22.66
N LEU A 169 1.85 -5.22 -22.49
CA LEU A 169 1.26 -3.95 -22.90
C LEU A 169 2.13 -3.25 -23.95
N THR A 170 1.49 -2.57 -24.90
CA THR A 170 2.17 -1.76 -25.91
C THR A 170 2.60 -0.41 -25.32
N GLU A 171 3.46 0.30 -26.03
CA GLU A 171 3.84 1.66 -25.64
C GLU A 171 2.59 2.56 -25.49
N GLY A 172 2.56 3.35 -24.40
CA GLY A 172 1.47 4.27 -24.06
C GLY A 172 0.16 3.62 -23.61
N ALA A 173 0.08 2.28 -23.58
CA ALA A 173 -1.15 1.59 -23.21
C ALA A 173 -1.49 1.78 -21.73
N VAL A 174 -2.80 1.89 -21.46
CA VAL A 174 -3.37 1.82 -20.12
C VAL A 174 -4.10 0.50 -19.99
N GLY A 175 -3.42 -0.48 -19.39
CA GLY A 175 -4.03 -1.76 -19.05
C GLY A 175 -5.01 -1.59 -17.87
N TYR A 176 -5.99 -2.50 -17.79
CA TYR A 176 -6.96 -2.53 -16.72
C TYR A 176 -7.13 -3.96 -16.22
N ARG A 177 -7.11 -4.14 -14.90
CA ARG A 177 -7.40 -5.42 -14.27
C ARG A 177 -8.18 -5.22 -12.98
N LYS A 178 -9.32 -5.90 -12.93
CA LYS A 178 -10.06 -6.10 -11.69
C LYS A 178 -9.47 -7.28 -10.90
N ILE A 179 -9.27 -7.06 -9.62
CA ILE A 179 -8.86 -8.04 -8.62
C ILE A 179 -10.03 -8.19 -7.64
N ASP A 180 -10.44 -9.41 -7.38
CA ASP A 180 -11.44 -9.66 -6.35
C ASP A 180 -10.77 -9.57 -4.97
N ALA A 181 -10.88 -8.38 -4.38
CA ALA A 181 -10.55 -8.12 -2.99
C ALA A 181 -11.83 -8.12 -2.16
N SER A 182 -11.72 -8.55 -0.91
CA SER A 182 -12.82 -8.53 0.04
C SER A 182 -12.38 -7.92 1.36
N GLN A 183 -13.20 -7.02 1.87
CA GLN A 183 -13.00 -6.39 3.16
C GLN A 183 -13.95 -7.02 4.20
N GLY A 184 -13.43 -7.31 5.38
CA GLY A 184 -14.16 -7.88 6.50
C GLY A 184 -13.34 -8.88 7.30
N GLU A 185 -13.96 -9.44 8.33
CA GLU A 185 -13.30 -10.39 9.22
C GLU A 185 -12.92 -11.67 8.50
N GLN A 186 -11.83 -12.27 8.97
CA GLN A 186 -11.33 -13.56 8.53
C GLN A 186 -11.52 -14.58 9.65
N VAL A 187 -12.03 -15.76 9.31
CA VAL A 187 -12.32 -16.83 10.27
C VAL A 187 -11.77 -18.15 9.75
N LEU A 188 -11.00 -18.83 10.60
CA LEU A 188 -10.60 -20.22 10.37
C LEU A 188 -11.33 -21.11 11.38
N GLY A 189 -11.98 -22.18 10.93
CA GLY A 189 -12.64 -23.09 11.84
C GLY A 189 -13.16 -24.37 11.22
N HIS A 190 -13.44 -25.37 12.06
CA HIS A 190 -14.09 -26.61 11.69
C HIS A 190 -15.59 -26.47 11.78
N ILE A 191 -16.28 -26.65 10.66
CA ILE A 191 -17.73 -26.68 10.60
C ILE A 191 -18.20 -28.09 10.98
N ARG A 192 -19.12 -28.16 11.97
CA ARG A 192 -19.72 -29.42 12.42
C ARG A 192 -21.25 -29.34 12.32
N LEU A 193 -21.85 -30.38 11.74
CA LEU A 193 -23.28 -30.57 11.62
C LEU A 193 -23.89 -30.94 13.00
N ALA A 194 -25.21 -30.92 13.10
CA ALA A 194 -25.92 -31.24 14.35
C ALA A 194 -25.68 -32.67 14.86
N ASP A 195 -25.33 -33.60 13.96
CA ASP A 195 -24.96 -34.98 14.27
C ASP A 195 -23.47 -35.16 14.61
N GLY A 196 -22.69 -34.08 14.59
CA GLY A 196 -21.24 -34.07 14.84
C GLY A 196 -20.39 -34.41 13.61
N ALA A 197 -21.00 -34.73 12.46
CA ALA A 197 -20.27 -34.96 11.22
C ALA A 197 -19.77 -33.64 10.59
N SER A 198 -18.79 -33.75 9.70
CA SER A 198 -18.32 -32.61 8.91
C SER A 198 -19.12 -32.49 7.62
N PRO A 199 -19.40 -31.26 7.13
CA PRO A 199 -19.91 -31.08 5.78
C PRO A 199 -18.95 -31.70 4.74
N PRO A 200 -19.46 -32.14 3.58
CA PRO A 200 -18.61 -32.71 2.55
C PRO A 200 -17.60 -31.70 2.02
N PHE A 201 -16.43 -32.20 1.61
CA PHE A 201 -15.41 -31.41 0.93
C PHE A 201 -16.01 -30.67 -0.27
N GLY A 202 -15.67 -29.40 -0.45
CA GLY A 202 -16.19 -28.56 -1.52
C GLY A 202 -17.52 -27.87 -1.21
N SER A 203 -18.09 -28.05 0.00
CA SER A 203 -19.27 -27.29 0.43
C SER A 203 -18.95 -25.79 0.42
N LEU A 204 -19.86 -24.98 -0.10
CA LEU A 204 -19.69 -23.53 -0.17
C LEU A 204 -20.32 -22.87 1.05
N VAL A 205 -19.61 -21.91 1.64
CA VAL A 205 -20.14 -21.04 2.69
C VAL A 205 -20.44 -19.69 2.06
N VAL A 206 -21.70 -19.29 2.08
CA VAL A 206 -22.21 -18.13 1.36
C VAL A 206 -22.89 -17.18 2.33
N SER A 207 -22.64 -15.88 2.20
CA SER A 207 -23.41 -14.85 2.90
C SER A 207 -24.86 -14.88 2.40
N GLY A 208 -25.80 -15.14 3.30
CA GLY A 208 -27.23 -15.09 3.04
C GLY A 208 -27.77 -13.69 2.77
N LYS A 209 -26.97 -12.64 3.01
CA LYS A 209 -27.29 -11.24 2.69
C LYS A 209 -26.81 -10.84 1.30
N THR A 210 -25.53 -11.05 1.02
CA THR A 210 -24.90 -10.58 -0.22
C THR A 210 -24.88 -11.64 -1.32
N GLY A 211 -25.10 -12.90 -0.98
CA GLY A 211 -24.91 -14.03 -1.90
C GLY A 211 -23.44 -14.32 -2.23
N ARG A 212 -22.50 -13.61 -1.60
CA ARG A 212 -21.07 -13.76 -1.83
C ARG A 212 -20.56 -15.02 -1.13
N THR A 213 -19.74 -15.80 -1.84
CA THR A 213 -19.00 -16.91 -1.24
C THR A 213 -17.97 -16.36 -0.26
N ALA A 214 -18.12 -16.69 1.02
CA ALA A 214 -17.17 -16.35 2.06
C ALA A 214 -16.01 -17.35 2.12
N GLY A 215 -16.24 -18.60 1.71
CA GLY A 215 -15.20 -19.63 1.67
C GLY A 215 -15.73 -20.99 1.24
N MET A 216 -14.86 -21.99 1.29
CA MET A 216 -15.16 -23.38 0.94
C MET A 216 -14.68 -24.30 2.07
N VAL A 217 -15.44 -25.38 2.29
CA VAL A 217 -15.11 -26.42 3.26
C VAL A 217 -14.07 -27.38 2.65
N GLY A 218 -12.93 -27.49 3.30
CA GLY A 218 -11.88 -28.46 3.03
C GLY A 218 -11.99 -29.71 3.89
N ASP A 219 -10.85 -30.34 4.15
CA ASP A 219 -10.80 -31.61 4.89
C ASP A 219 -11.25 -31.47 6.34
N ASP A 220 -11.94 -32.50 6.85
CA ASP A 220 -12.52 -32.56 8.20
C ASP A 220 -13.34 -31.31 8.59
N GLY A 221 -14.07 -30.74 7.61
CA GLY A 221 -14.92 -29.57 7.85
C GLY A 221 -14.16 -28.26 8.02
N LEU A 222 -12.84 -28.23 7.83
CA LEU A 222 -12.04 -27.01 7.97
C LEU A 222 -12.43 -25.99 6.89
N ALA A 223 -12.76 -24.77 7.30
CA ALA A 223 -13.09 -23.68 6.39
C ALA A 223 -12.32 -22.42 6.76
N TYR A 224 -11.77 -21.76 5.75
CA TYR A 224 -11.25 -20.40 5.83
C TYR A 224 -12.26 -19.46 5.17
N LEU A 225 -12.81 -18.54 5.96
CA LEU A 225 -13.84 -17.60 5.56
C LEU A 225 -13.27 -16.19 5.56
N THR A 226 -13.48 -15.41 4.50
CA THR A 226 -12.92 -14.06 4.37
C THR A 226 -13.96 -13.02 3.95
N GLY A 227 -13.68 -11.76 4.29
CA GLY A 227 -14.53 -10.60 3.97
C GLY A 227 -15.89 -10.63 4.67
N LEU A 228 -15.94 -11.18 5.88
CA LEU A 228 -17.18 -11.29 6.64
C LEU A 228 -17.54 -9.93 7.25
N SER A 229 -18.70 -9.39 6.89
CA SER A 229 -19.23 -8.21 7.56
C SER A 229 -19.79 -8.57 8.94
N GLY A 230 -19.93 -7.58 9.83
CA GLY A 230 -20.56 -7.80 11.14
C GLY A 230 -21.99 -8.37 11.05
N GLU A 231 -22.70 -8.08 9.96
CA GLU A 231 -24.03 -8.62 9.68
C GLU A 231 -23.99 -10.08 9.20
N ASP A 232 -22.94 -10.49 8.48
CA ASP A 232 -22.80 -11.85 7.95
C ASP A 232 -22.68 -12.89 9.06
N ARG A 233 -22.21 -12.48 10.26
CA ARG A 233 -22.02 -13.37 11.42
C ARG A 233 -23.23 -14.25 11.76
N ARG A 234 -24.45 -13.80 11.43
CA ARG A 234 -25.70 -14.50 11.76
C ARG A 234 -26.43 -15.07 10.55
N THR A 235 -25.88 -14.88 9.34
CA THR A 235 -26.55 -15.21 8.09
C THR A 235 -25.64 -15.95 7.13
N LEU A 236 -24.74 -16.83 7.61
CA LEU A 236 -23.97 -17.68 6.72
C LEU A 236 -24.73 -18.96 6.41
N ASN A 237 -24.85 -19.29 5.12
CA ASN A 237 -25.47 -20.50 4.62
C ASN A 237 -24.37 -21.45 4.13
N VAL A 238 -24.41 -22.70 4.57
CA VAL A 238 -23.56 -23.76 4.01
C VAL A 238 -24.39 -24.55 3.01
N SER A 239 -23.91 -24.60 1.77
CA SER A 239 -24.61 -25.25 0.67
C SER A 239 -23.74 -26.31 -0.01
N TRP A 240 -24.33 -27.48 -0.23
CA TRP A 240 -23.84 -28.54 -1.10
C TRP A 240 -25.03 -29.21 -1.80
N ASP A 241 -24.76 -29.98 -2.86
CA ASP A 241 -25.80 -30.57 -3.73
C ASP A 241 -26.82 -29.55 -4.28
N GLY A 242 -26.39 -28.30 -4.46
CA GLY A 242 -27.24 -27.21 -4.98
C GLY A 242 -28.33 -26.72 -4.03
N ARG A 243 -28.28 -27.10 -2.74
CA ARG A 243 -29.24 -26.64 -1.71
C ARG A 243 -28.52 -26.11 -0.49
N VAL A 244 -29.16 -25.18 0.23
CA VAL A 244 -28.72 -24.77 1.57
C VAL A 244 -29.12 -25.87 2.54
N GLN A 245 -28.15 -26.37 3.28
CA GLN A 245 -28.32 -27.55 4.13
C GLN A 245 -28.24 -27.19 5.62
N CYS A 246 -27.45 -26.18 5.95
CA CYS A 246 -27.39 -25.65 7.31
C CYS A 246 -26.96 -24.18 7.32
N ARG A 247 -27.19 -23.50 8.44
CA ARG A 247 -26.76 -22.13 8.72
C ARG A 247 -25.72 -22.08 9.81
N LEU A 248 -24.76 -21.20 9.63
CA LEU A 248 -23.63 -21.01 10.52
C LEU A 248 -23.76 -19.65 11.22
N THR A 249 -23.50 -19.66 12.52
CA THR A 249 -23.44 -18.43 13.33
C THR A 249 -22.06 -18.31 13.95
N LEU A 250 -21.38 -17.19 13.67
CA LEU A 250 -20.06 -16.91 14.20
C LEU A 250 -20.15 -16.32 15.61
N PRO A 251 -19.22 -16.67 16.53
CA PRO A 251 -19.15 -16.06 17.86
C PRO A 251 -18.80 -14.56 17.76
N GLU A 252 -19.03 -13.76 18.83
CA GLU A 252 -18.85 -12.28 18.79
C GLU A 252 -17.40 -11.81 18.71
N THR A 253 -16.44 -12.63 19.10
CA THR A 253 -15.00 -12.35 18.93
C THR A 253 -14.38 -13.47 18.12
N VAL A 254 -13.86 -13.14 16.94
CA VAL A 254 -13.07 -14.09 16.14
C VAL A 254 -11.69 -13.49 15.97
N THR A 255 -10.67 -14.23 16.39
CA THR A 255 -9.28 -13.88 16.16
C THR A 255 -8.55 -15.09 15.62
N LEU A 256 -7.96 -14.96 14.43
CA LEU A 256 -7.18 -16.01 13.77
C LEU A 256 -6.00 -16.50 14.63
N SER A 257 -5.52 -15.66 15.54
CA SER A 257 -4.44 -15.96 16.49
C SER A 257 -4.79 -17.01 17.55
N ARG A 258 -6.08 -17.39 17.70
CA ARG A 258 -6.51 -18.48 18.60
C ARG A 258 -6.62 -19.84 17.93
N GLY A 259 -6.26 -19.96 16.65
CA GLY A 259 -6.35 -21.20 15.89
C GLY A 259 -7.79 -21.51 15.41
N PRO A 260 -8.02 -22.72 14.86
CA PRO A 260 -9.30 -23.08 14.28
C PRO A 260 -10.43 -23.11 15.32
N LEU A 261 -11.49 -22.35 15.07
CA LEU A 261 -12.70 -22.36 15.91
C LEU A 261 -13.61 -23.54 15.58
N LEU A 262 -14.38 -24.01 16.56
CA LEU A 262 -15.47 -24.96 16.30
C LEU A 262 -16.74 -24.19 15.92
N LEU A 263 -17.24 -24.42 14.71
CA LEU A 263 -18.35 -23.68 14.12
C LEU A 263 -19.57 -24.61 13.96
N PRO A 264 -20.55 -24.58 14.88
CA PRO A 264 -21.73 -25.41 14.76
C PRO A 264 -22.64 -24.92 13.62
N CYS A 265 -23.07 -25.85 12.77
CA CYS A 265 -24.02 -25.62 11.69
C CYS A 265 -25.38 -26.20 12.05
N ARG A 266 -26.45 -25.40 11.97
CA ARG A 266 -27.82 -25.76 12.35
C ARG A 266 -28.83 -25.57 11.23
#